data_AF-A0AAP1H8B4-F1
#
_entry.id   AF-A0AAP1H8B4-F1
#
_cell.length_a   1.000
_cell.length_b   1.000
_cell.length_c   1.000
_cell.angle_alpha   90.00
_cell.angle_beta   90.00
_cell.angle_gamma   90.00
#
_symmetry.space_group_name_H-M   'P 1'
#
loop_
_entity.id
_entity.type
_entity.pdbx_description
1 polymer ?
#
loop_
_entity_poly.entity_id
_entity_poly.type
_entity_poly.pdbx_seq_one_letter_code
_entity_poly.pdbx_strand_id
1 'polypeptide(L)'
;MYINQQKKSFFNKKRIILSSIVVLFLIIGGAFLYGKSLLEPVEKDSKTTVNINIPSGSSVSAIASILKKNDVIKSEKAFQYYVKYKDASGFQAGFYHLNKGMDLDAIIQKLTSGATGYAFQITVTEGAQLTQIAAAIADETKYSKKQVIAKLDDETFINQLKKEFPDTVTNDVFNKNIKHPLEGYLFPATYPFNDPGTSLEDIIRAMIKQTNSYVETYKSEMKKNKLSVHKLLTMASLIEEEATEKADRHKIASVFYNRLKKKMPLQTDPTVLYAAGKHKDRVLYKDLEIDSPYNTYKNTGLTPGPIANAGMSSWEAALHPDKTDYLYFLAKSNGEVVFTKTLKEHNKAKEKYISSKNEK
;
A
#
# COMPACT_ATOMS: atom_id res chain seq x y z
N MET A 1 -91.56 -11.59 -13.03
CA MET A 1 -90.31 -12.34 -12.73
C MET A 1 -89.15 -12.06 -13.69
N TYR A 2 -89.39 -11.64 -14.95
CA TYR A 2 -88.36 -11.42 -15.98
C TYR A 2 -87.40 -10.22 -15.74
N ILE A 3 -87.86 -9.14 -15.09
CA ILE A 3 -87.08 -7.91 -14.90
C ILE A 3 -85.91 -8.09 -13.90
N ASN A 4 -86.04 -9.02 -12.95
CA ASN A 4 -84.99 -9.27 -11.94
C ASN A 4 -83.81 -10.08 -12.47
N GLN A 5 -83.99 -10.92 -13.50
CA GLN A 5 -82.89 -11.70 -14.10
C GLN A 5 -81.97 -10.82 -14.98
N GLN A 6 -82.51 -9.87 -15.73
CA GLN A 6 -81.69 -8.94 -16.52
C GLN A 6 -80.86 -7.98 -15.65
N LYS A 7 -81.42 -7.48 -14.54
CA LYS A 7 -80.66 -6.69 -13.55
C LYS A 7 -79.50 -7.48 -12.95
N LYS A 8 -79.72 -8.74 -12.55
CA LYS A 8 -78.66 -9.61 -11.97
C LYS A 8 -77.52 -9.87 -12.96
N SER A 9 -77.84 -10.12 -14.23
CA SER A 9 -76.86 -10.29 -15.32
C SER A 9 -76.04 -9.02 -15.59
N PHE A 10 -76.70 -7.85 -15.60
CA PHE A 10 -76.04 -6.56 -15.78
C PHE A 10 -75.10 -6.18 -14.61
N PHE A 11 -75.52 -6.43 -13.37
CA PHE A 11 -74.69 -6.23 -12.18
C PHE A 11 -73.49 -7.19 -12.13
N ASN A 12 -73.65 -8.44 -12.56
CA ASN A 12 -72.53 -9.40 -12.66
C ASN A 12 -71.54 -9.00 -13.77
N LYS A 13 -72.00 -8.52 -14.92
CA LYS A 13 -71.12 -7.99 -15.99
C LYS A 13 -70.34 -6.75 -15.53
N LYS A 14 -70.97 -5.80 -14.83
CA LYS A 14 -70.29 -4.63 -14.25
C LYS A 14 -69.26 -5.02 -13.19
N ARG A 15 -69.56 -6.01 -12.35
CA ARG A 15 -68.61 -6.56 -11.37
C ARG A 15 -67.40 -7.20 -12.04
N ILE A 16 -67.62 -7.99 -13.10
CA ILE A 16 -66.54 -8.63 -13.87
C ILE A 16 -65.64 -7.57 -14.53
N ILE A 17 -66.23 -6.55 -15.17
CA ILE A 17 -65.46 -5.45 -15.79
C ILE A 17 -64.64 -4.70 -14.73
N LEU A 18 -65.23 -4.38 -13.59
CA LEU A 18 -64.54 -3.68 -12.50
C LEU A 18 -63.39 -4.52 -11.92
N SER A 19 -63.60 -5.82 -11.71
CA SER A 19 -62.53 -6.72 -11.26
C SER A 19 -61.40 -6.84 -12.28
N SER A 20 -61.70 -6.89 -13.58
CA SER A 20 -60.67 -6.93 -14.63
C SER A 20 -59.86 -5.65 -14.68
N ILE A 21 -60.49 -4.49 -14.46
CA ILE A 21 -59.79 -3.19 -14.38
C ILE A 21 -58.87 -3.16 -13.15
N VAL A 22 -59.33 -3.63 -11.99
CA VAL A 22 -58.51 -3.69 -10.77
C VAL A 22 -57.30 -4.62 -10.96
N VAL A 23 -57.51 -5.80 -11.57
CA VAL A 23 -56.41 -6.73 -11.89
C VAL A 23 -55.42 -6.10 -12.87
N LEU A 24 -55.90 -5.38 -13.89
CA LEU A 24 -55.04 -4.66 -14.82
C LEU A 24 -54.22 -3.58 -14.11
N PHE A 25 -54.81 -2.79 -13.21
CA PHE A 25 -54.08 -1.81 -12.41
C PHE A 25 -53.07 -2.45 -11.46
N LEU A 26 -53.37 -3.62 -10.88
CA LEU A 26 -52.42 -4.37 -10.06
C LEU A 26 -51.25 -4.91 -10.88
N ILE A 27 -51.51 -5.40 -12.11
CA ILE A 27 -50.46 -5.85 -13.03
C ILE A 27 -49.58 -4.66 -13.44
N ILE A 28 -50.18 -3.53 -13.81
CA ILE A 28 -49.45 -2.31 -14.18
C ILE A 28 -48.66 -1.77 -12.99
N GLY A 29 -49.28 -1.69 -11.81
CA GLY A 29 -48.63 -1.26 -10.58
C GLY A 29 -47.48 -2.18 -10.17
N GLY A 30 -47.67 -3.51 -10.26
CA GLY A 30 -46.64 -4.50 -10.02
C GLY A 30 -45.48 -4.39 -11.02
N ALA A 31 -45.77 -4.23 -12.31
CA ALA A 31 -44.76 -4.02 -13.34
C ALA A 31 -43.99 -2.71 -13.14
N PHE A 32 -44.66 -1.64 -12.72
CA PHE A 32 -44.04 -0.35 -12.40
C PHE A 32 -43.12 -0.46 -11.17
N LEU A 33 -43.58 -1.09 -10.09
CA LEU A 33 -42.77 -1.31 -8.88
C LEU A 33 -41.56 -2.20 -9.18
N TYR A 34 -41.73 -3.24 -9.98
CA TYR A 34 -40.64 -4.11 -10.42
C TYR A 34 -39.62 -3.36 -11.29
N GLY A 35 -40.10 -2.55 -12.26
CA GLY A 35 -39.23 -1.71 -13.07
C GLY A 35 -38.42 -0.72 -12.23
N LYS A 36 -39.06 -0.10 -11.22
CA LYS A 36 -38.39 0.80 -10.28
C LYS A 36 -37.33 0.07 -9.44
N SER A 37 -37.61 -1.14 -8.96
CA SER A 37 -36.65 -1.87 -8.12
C SER A 37 -35.37 -2.30 -8.86
N LEU A 38 -35.45 -2.44 -10.20
CA LEU A 38 -34.29 -2.74 -11.05
C LEU A 38 -33.36 -1.53 -11.24
N LEU A 39 -33.84 -0.32 -11.00
CA LEU A 39 -33.05 0.92 -11.06
C LEU A 39 -32.41 1.26 -9.71
N GLU A 40 -32.83 0.59 -8.64
CA GLU A 40 -32.25 0.78 -7.31
C GLU A 40 -30.89 0.07 -7.18
N PRO A 41 -29.99 0.55 -6.30
CA PRO A 41 -28.70 -0.08 -6.02
C PRO A 41 -28.83 -1.56 -5.70
N VAL A 42 -27.80 -2.35 -6.07
CA VAL A 42 -27.76 -3.80 -5.85
C VAL A 42 -27.85 -4.10 -4.35
N GLU A 43 -27.06 -3.38 -3.56
CA GLU A 43 -27.06 -3.46 -2.10
C GLU A 43 -27.16 -2.05 -1.53
N LYS A 44 -28.35 -1.67 -1.06
CA LYS A 44 -28.56 -0.37 -0.44
C LYS A 44 -27.63 -0.19 0.76
N ASP A 45 -26.99 0.97 0.86
CA ASP A 45 -26.02 1.34 1.91
C ASP A 45 -24.71 0.53 1.95
N SER A 46 -24.48 -0.37 0.99
CA SER A 46 -23.20 -1.09 0.88
C SER A 46 -22.07 -0.10 0.58
N LYS A 47 -20.89 -0.38 1.16
CA LYS A 47 -19.63 0.31 0.86
C LYS A 47 -18.66 -0.59 0.08
N THR A 48 -19.12 -1.76 -0.33
CA THR A 48 -18.31 -2.76 -1.03
C THR A 48 -17.92 -2.22 -2.40
N THR A 49 -16.63 -1.95 -2.55
CA THR A 49 -16.04 -1.44 -3.79
C THR A 49 -15.67 -2.62 -4.69
N VAL A 50 -15.97 -2.49 -5.97
CA VAL A 50 -15.69 -3.45 -7.02
C VAL A 50 -14.88 -2.75 -8.11
N ASN A 51 -13.75 -3.34 -8.46
CA ASN A 51 -12.86 -2.83 -9.48
C ASN A 51 -13.30 -3.39 -10.84
N ILE A 52 -13.66 -2.51 -11.76
CA ILE A 52 -14.08 -2.90 -13.11
C ILE A 52 -13.18 -2.25 -14.15
N ASN A 53 -12.94 -2.97 -15.24
CA ASN A 53 -12.29 -2.43 -16.43
C ASN A 53 -13.34 -2.23 -17.52
N ILE A 54 -13.41 -1.03 -18.09
CA ILE A 54 -14.18 -0.74 -19.29
C ILE A 54 -13.21 -0.65 -20.48
N PRO A 55 -13.17 -1.64 -21.38
CA PRO A 55 -12.31 -1.62 -22.55
C PRO A 55 -12.59 -0.44 -23.48
N SER A 56 -11.57 0.01 -24.21
CA SER A 56 -11.73 1.03 -25.25
C SER A 56 -12.71 0.57 -26.34
N GLY A 57 -13.56 1.49 -26.79
CA GLY A 57 -14.60 1.21 -27.79
C GLY A 57 -15.80 0.41 -27.28
N SER A 58 -15.93 0.19 -25.97
CA SER A 58 -17.09 -0.51 -25.39
C SER A 58 -18.40 0.22 -25.68
N SER A 59 -19.39 -0.50 -26.20
CA SER A 59 -20.77 0.00 -26.34
C SER A 59 -21.47 0.06 -24.99
N VAL A 60 -22.58 0.82 -24.89
CA VAL A 60 -23.42 0.85 -23.67
C VAL A 60 -23.89 -0.55 -23.28
N SER A 61 -24.14 -1.43 -24.26
CA SER A 61 -24.50 -2.83 -23.99
C SER A 61 -23.35 -3.60 -23.34
N ALA A 62 -22.14 -3.47 -23.89
CA ALA A 62 -20.95 -4.12 -23.31
C ALA A 62 -20.65 -3.62 -21.89
N ILE A 63 -20.76 -2.30 -21.66
CA ILE A 63 -20.64 -1.69 -20.34
C ILE A 63 -21.68 -2.29 -19.38
N ALA A 64 -22.95 -2.39 -19.80
CA ALA A 64 -24.01 -2.98 -18.99
C ALA A 64 -23.69 -4.42 -18.59
N SER A 65 -23.22 -5.25 -19.53
CA SER A 65 -22.84 -6.64 -19.23
C SER A 65 -21.65 -6.73 -18.27
N ILE A 66 -20.65 -5.85 -18.39
CA ILE A 66 -19.53 -5.78 -17.44
C ILE A 66 -20.03 -5.39 -16.04
N LEU A 67 -20.87 -4.35 -15.94
CA LEU A 67 -21.44 -3.90 -14.67
C LEU A 67 -22.30 -5.00 -14.02
N LYS A 68 -23.08 -5.73 -14.80
CA LYS A 68 -23.93 -6.81 -14.29
C LYS A 68 -23.11 -8.02 -13.84
N LYS A 69 -22.11 -8.42 -14.61
CA LYS A 69 -21.22 -9.54 -14.27
C LYS A 69 -20.47 -9.31 -12.95
N ASN A 70 -20.18 -8.06 -12.62
CA ASN A 70 -19.50 -7.65 -11.40
C ASN A 70 -20.47 -7.22 -10.27
N ASP A 71 -21.77 -7.53 -10.40
CA ASP A 71 -22.82 -7.20 -9.43
C ASP A 71 -22.88 -5.71 -9.03
N VAL A 72 -22.56 -4.81 -9.95
CA VAL A 72 -22.69 -3.35 -9.76
C VAL A 72 -24.10 -2.86 -10.12
N ILE A 73 -24.77 -3.55 -11.04
CA ILE A 73 -26.17 -3.27 -11.44
C ILE A 73 -27.05 -4.52 -11.36
N LYS A 74 -28.35 -4.33 -11.14
CA LYS A 74 -29.31 -5.46 -11.07
C LYS A 74 -29.65 -6.02 -12.45
N SER A 75 -29.73 -5.19 -13.48
CA SER A 75 -30.20 -5.56 -14.82
C SER A 75 -29.51 -4.76 -15.93
N GLU A 76 -28.96 -5.47 -16.92
CA GLU A 76 -28.34 -4.87 -18.10
C GLU A 76 -29.34 -4.03 -18.90
N LYS A 77 -30.55 -4.58 -19.13
CA LYS A 77 -31.61 -3.89 -19.90
C LYS A 77 -32.09 -2.63 -19.21
N ALA A 78 -32.23 -2.68 -17.87
CA ALA A 78 -32.65 -1.51 -17.10
C ALA A 78 -31.61 -0.39 -17.19
N PHE A 79 -30.33 -0.72 -17.07
CA PHE A 79 -29.23 0.24 -17.25
C PHE A 79 -29.21 0.84 -18.67
N GLN A 80 -29.29 0.00 -19.71
CA GLN A 80 -29.32 0.48 -21.11
C GLN A 80 -30.48 1.42 -21.37
N TYR A 81 -31.68 1.08 -20.88
CA TYR A 81 -32.86 1.95 -20.99
C TYR A 81 -32.64 3.27 -20.23
N TYR A 82 -32.08 3.21 -19.02
CA TYR A 82 -31.84 4.38 -18.19
C TYR A 82 -30.81 5.33 -18.81
N VAL A 83 -29.72 4.81 -19.38
CA VAL A 83 -28.74 5.58 -20.16
C VAL A 83 -29.41 6.31 -21.31
N LYS A 84 -30.27 5.62 -22.08
CA LYS A 84 -31.04 6.22 -23.18
C LYS A 84 -32.02 7.28 -22.70
N TYR A 85 -32.72 7.03 -21.58
CA TYR A 85 -33.65 7.99 -20.98
C TYR A 85 -32.97 9.27 -20.51
N LYS A 86 -31.74 9.16 -19.98
CA LYS A 86 -30.92 10.30 -19.54
C LYS A 86 -30.12 10.96 -20.67
N ASP A 87 -30.22 10.45 -21.89
CA ASP A 87 -29.38 10.83 -23.04
C ASP A 87 -27.88 10.86 -22.69
N ALA A 88 -27.46 9.91 -21.84
CA ALA A 88 -26.09 9.86 -21.35
C ALA A 88 -25.15 9.29 -22.41
N SER A 89 -24.05 10.00 -22.66
CA SER A 89 -23.03 9.66 -23.64
C SER A 89 -21.63 10.04 -23.13
N GLY A 90 -20.59 9.78 -23.91
CA GLY A 90 -19.21 10.14 -23.52
C GLY A 90 -18.59 9.23 -22.46
N PHE A 91 -19.02 7.96 -22.39
CA PHE A 91 -18.42 6.96 -21.51
C PHE A 91 -16.94 6.75 -21.83
N GLN A 92 -16.09 6.79 -20.81
CA GLN A 92 -14.65 6.71 -20.94
C GLN A 92 -14.15 5.29 -20.65
N ALA A 93 -13.12 4.86 -21.37
CA ALA A 93 -12.46 3.60 -21.12
C ALA A 93 -11.51 3.69 -19.91
N GLY A 94 -11.28 2.57 -19.24
CA GLY A 94 -10.32 2.42 -18.15
C GLY A 94 -10.89 1.75 -16.90
N PHE A 95 -10.14 1.82 -15.81
CA PHE A 95 -10.50 1.21 -14.54
C PHE A 95 -11.36 2.13 -13.67
N TYR A 96 -12.36 1.55 -13.02
CA TYR A 96 -13.27 2.25 -12.12
C TYR A 96 -13.44 1.47 -10.82
N HIS A 97 -13.48 2.21 -9.72
CA HIS A 97 -13.88 1.72 -8.42
C HIS A 97 -15.34 2.11 -8.19
N LEU A 98 -16.24 1.16 -8.42
CA LEU A 98 -17.68 1.35 -8.24
C LEU A 98 -18.13 0.66 -6.97
N ASN A 99 -19.13 1.20 -6.30
CA ASN A 99 -19.69 0.62 -5.09
C ASN A 99 -21.06 0.01 -5.41
N LYS A 100 -21.35 -1.19 -4.89
CA LYS A 100 -22.65 -1.87 -5.03
C LYS A 100 -23.86 -1.08 -4.50
N GLY A 101 -23.61 -0.10 -3.63
CA GLY A 101 -24.60 0.85 -3.13
C GLY A 101 -24.81 2.11 -3.99
N MET A 102 -24.05 2.29 -5.09
CA MET A 102 -24.27 3.42 -6.00
C MET A 102 -25.58 3.26 -6.77
N ASP A 103 -26.27 4.39 -6.96
CA ASP A 103 -27.37 4.46 -7.92
C ASP A 103 -26.86 4.63 -9.36
N LEU A 104 -27.77 4.49 -10.32
CA LEU A 104 -27.42 4.55 -11.74
C LEU A 104 -26.90 5.93 -12.17
N ASP A 105 -27.38 7.01 -11.55
CA ASP A 105 -26.91 8.37 -11.86
C ASP A 105 -25.44 8.54 -11.45
N ALA A 106 -25.06 8.09 -10.25
CA ALA A 106 -23.68 8.11 -9.77
C ALA A 106 -22.77 7.19 -10.62
N ILE A 107 -23.26 6.01 -11.02
CA ILE A 107 -22.52 5.10 -11.91
C ILE A 107 -22.26 5.78 -13.26
N ILE A 108 -23.30 6.34 -13.89
CA ILE A 108 -23.19 7.02 -15.18
C ILE A 108 -22.22 8.20 -15.06
N GLN A 109 -22.37 9.04 -14.04
CA GLN A 109 -21.49 10.18 -13.81
C GLN A 109 -20.03 9.75 -13.68
N LYS A 110 -19.73 8.70 -12.90
CA LYS A 110 -18.36 8.18 -12.80
C LYS A 110 -17.83 7.74 -14.16
N LEU A 111 -18.61 6.97 -14.90
CA LEU A 111 -18.18 6.42 -16.19
C LEU A 111 -18.03 7.48 -17.30
N THR A 112 -18.68 8.64 -17.18
CA THR A 112 -18.54 9.76 -18.13
C THR A 112 -17.48 10.79 -17.69
N SER A 113 -17.19 10.89 -16.39
CA SER A 113 -16.18 11.83 -15.85
C SER A 113 -14.72 11.44 -16.12
N GLY A 114 -14.47 10.20 -16.56
CA GLY A 114 -13.12 9.67 -16.81
C GLY A 114 -12.71 8.57 -15.82
N ALA A 115 -11.90 7.62 -16.29
CA ALA A 115 -11.38 6.55 -15.45
C ALA A 115 -10.40 7.10 -14.41
N THR A 116 -10.71 6.83 -13.14
CA THR A 116 -9.92 7.25 -11.97
C THR A 116 -9.46 6.08 -11.12
N GLY A 117 -9.83 4.85 -11.50
CA GLY A 117 -9.39 3.63 -10.84
C GLY A 117 -8.05 3.14 -11.38
N TYR A 118 -7.48 2.19 -10.65
CA TYR A 118 -6.28 1.45 -11.04
C TYR A 118 -6.65 -0.02 -11.28
N ALA A 119 -5.85 -0.73 -12.06
CA ALA A 119 -5.99 -2.16 -12.26
C ALA A 119 -5.66 -2.93 -10.97
N PHE A 120 -4.56 -2.54 -10.33
CA PHE A 120 -4.12 -3.04 -9.02
C PHE A 120 -3.30 -1.95 -8.32
N GLN A 121 -3.09 -2.11 -7.02
CA GLN A 121 -2.21 -1.23 -6.25
C GLN A 121 -1.30 -2.08 -5.37
N ILE A 122 -0.04 -1.67 -5.22
CA ILE A 122 0.90 -2.34 -4.31
C ILE A 122 1.22 -1.38 -3.18
N THR A 123 0.96 -1.78 -1.94
CA THR A 123 1.33 -1.00 -0.76
C THR A 123 2.61 -1.54 -0.16
N VAL A 124 3.60 -0.66 -0.02
CA VAL A 124 4.87 -0.93 0.65
C VAL A 124 4.90 -0.11 1.93
N THR A 125 4.98 -0.79 3.06
CA THR A 125 5.09 -0.14 4.38
C THR A 125 6.52 0.33 4.65
N GLU A 126 6.67 1.29 5.55
CA GLU A 126 7.97 1.68 6.12
C GLU A 126 8.55 0.53 6.96
N GLY A 127 9.88 0.41 7.01
CA GLY A 127 10.57 -0.71 7.67
C GLY A 127 10.43 -2.06 6.95
N ALA A 128 9.90 -2.07 5.72
CA ALA A 128 9.77 -3.30 4.95
C ALA A 128 11.12 -3.74 4.37
N GLN A 129 11.49 -4.98 4.64
CA GLN A 129 12.61 -5.66 3.98
C GLN A 129 12.21 -6.07 2.56
N LEU A 130 13.19 -6.20 1.67
CA LEU A 130 12.99 -6.57 0.26
C LEU A 130 12.17 -7.85 0.09
N THR A 131 12.29 -8.81 1.01
CA THR A 131 11.49 -10.05 0.98
C THR A 131 10.02 -9.85 1.32
N GLN A 132 9.66 -8.83 2.12
CA GLN A 132 8.28 -8.43 2.40
C GLN A 132 7.71 -7.64 1.23
N ILE A 133 8.50 -6.74 0.64
CA ILE A 133 8.12 -6.02 -0.57
C ILE A 133 7.85 -7.00 -1.73
N ALA A 134 8.70 -8.01 -1.88
CA ALA A 134 8.50 -9.06 -2.87
C ALA A 134 7.23 -9.89 -2.64
N ALA A 135 6.79 -10.04 -1.38
CA ALA A 135 5.50 -10.67 -1.08
C ALA A 135 4.34 -9.73 -1.45
N ALA A 136 4.41 -8.45 -1.08
CA ALA A 136 3.38 -7.47 -1.44
C ALA A 136 3.20 -7.34 -2.97
N ILE A 137 4.27 -7.38 -3.75
CA ILE A 137 4.19 -7.43 -5.22
C ILE A 137 3.52 -8.74 -5.68
N ALA A 138 3.84 -9.87 -5.06
CA ALA A 138 3.32 -11.17 -5.46
C ALA A 138 1.83 -11.34 -5.13
N ASP A 139 1.35 -10.74 -4.05
CA ASP A 139 -0.05 -10.81 -3.63
C ASP A 139 -0.99 -10.06 -4.59
N GLU A 140 -0.49 -9.00 -5.22
CA GLU A 140 -1.26 -8.10 -6.09
C GLU A 140 -1.03 -8.33 -7.59
N THR A 141 -0.15 -9.28 -7.95
CA THR A 141 0.25 -9.50 -9.35
C THR A 141 0.37 -10.99 -9.70
N LYS A 142 0.58 -11.27 -10.98
CA LYS A 142 0.86 -12.64 -11.48
C LYS A 142 2.26 -13.16 -11.15
N TYR A 143 3.14 -12.32 -10.59
CA TYR A 143 4.54 -12.69 -10.38
C TYR A 143 4.72 -13.36 -9.02
N SER A 144 5.32 -14.55 -8.99
CA SER A 144 5.64 -15.20 -7.71
C SER A 144 6.72 -14.44 -6.95
N LYS A 145 6.70 -14.50 -5.61
CA LYS A 145 7.74 -13.92 -4.74
C LYS A 145 9.17 -14.30 -5.18
N LYS A 146 9.37 -15.55 -5.62
CA LYS A 146 10.67 -16.03 -6.13
C LYS A 146 11.11 -15.29 -7.40
N GLN A 147 10.20 -15.05 -8.34
CA GLN A 147 10.48 -14.28 -9.55
C GLN A 147 10.81 -12.82 -9.21
N VAL A 148 10.09 -12.23 -8.25
CA VAL A 148 10.33 -10.86 -7.79
C VAL A 148 11.73 -10.72 -7.18
N ILE A 149 12.09 -11.59 -6.22
CA ILE A 149 13.43 -11.59 -5.60
C ILE A 149 14.52 -11.82 -6.65
N ALA A 150 14.34 -12.82 -7.52
CA ALA A 150 15.31 -13.11 -8.58
C ALA A 150 15.54 -11.90 -9.50
N LYS A 151 14.50 -11.11 -9.77
CA LYS A 151 14.63 -9.89 -10.57
C LYS A 151 15.29 -8.74 -9.80
N LEU A 152 15.01 -8.61 -8.52
CA LEU A 152 15.62 -7.60 -7.65
C LEU A 152 17.12 -7.85 -7.40
N ASP A 153 17.56 -9.11 -7.46
CA ASP A 153 18.96 -9.51 -7.36
C ASP A 153 19.64 -9.68 -8.75
N ASP A 154 18.92 -9.49 -9.86
CA ASP A 154 19.47 -9.65 -11.22
C ASP A 154 20.41 -8.50 -11.58
N GLU A 155 21.71 -8.82 -11.71
CA GLU A 155 22.74 -7.84 -12.05
C GLU A 155 22.50 -7.14 -13.39
N THR A 156 21.89 -7.82 -14.37
CA THR A 156 21.58 -7.21 -15.67
C THR A 156 20.55 -6.10 -15.50
N PHE A 157 19.48 -6.38 -14.76
CA PHE A 157 18.45 -5.40 -14.44
C PHE A 157 18.97 -4.27 -13.56
N ILE A 158 19.76 -4.57 -12.52
CA ILE A 158 20.37 -3.53 -11.67
C ILE A 158 21.26 -2.59 -12.51
N ASN A 159 22.00 -3.13 -13.48
CA ASN A 159 22.79 -2.30 -14.41
C ASN A 159 21.92 -1.46 -15.36
N GLN A 160 20.70 -1.87 -15.69
CA GLN A 160 19.73 -1.01 -16.38
C GLN A 160 19.25 0.11 -15.47
N LEU A 161 18.84 -0.22 -14.24
CA LEU A 161 18.43 0.77 -13.24
C LEU A 161 19.54 1.80 -12.95
N LYS A 162 20.81 1.39 -12.92
CA LYS A 162 21.96 2.29 -12.80
C LYS A 162 22.09 3.28 -13.96
N LYS A 163 21.73 2.87 -15.19
CA LYS A 163 21.73 3.78 -16.35
C LYS A 163 20.55 4.75 -16.30
N GLU A 164 19.39 4.27 -15.84
CA GLU A 164 18.16 5.05 -15.72
C GLU A 164 18.20 6.04 -14.54
N PHE A 165 18.78 5.63 -13.40
CA PHE A 165 18.84 6.38 -12.14
C PHE A 165 20.28 6.47 -11.58
N PRO A 166 21.23 7.09 -12.31
CA PRO A 166 22.67 7.02 -12.00
C PRO A 166 23.08 7.70 -10.69
N ASP A 167 22.30 8.67 -10.21
CA ASP A 167 22.53 9.31 -8.92
C ASP A 167 22.04 8.45 -7.74
N THR A 168 21.12 7.51 -8.00
CA THR A 168 20.45 6.70 -6.97
C THR A 168 21.07 5.31 -6.87
N VAL A 169 21.07 4.55 -7.98
CA VAL A 169 21.64 3.20 -8.03
C VAL A 169 23.08 3.30 -8.52
N THR A 170 24.04 3.18 -7.63
CA THR A 170 25.48 3.28 -7.94
C THR A 170 26.16 1.92 -7.83
N ASN A 171 27.47 1.83 -8.07
CA ASN A 171 28.22 0.59 -7.87
C ASN A 171 28.28 0.12 -6.42
N ASP A 172 27.87 0.94 -5.45
CA ASP A 172 27.85 0.58 -4.01
C ASP A 172 26.99 -0.68 -3.77
N VAL A 173 25.94 -0.90 -4.56
CA VAL A 173 25.01 -2.04 -4.43
C VAL A 173 25.64 -3.39 -4.75
N PHE A 174 26.79 -3.42 -5.44
CA PHE A 174 27.51 -4.64 -5.81
C PHE A 174 28.62 -5.02 -4.83
N ASN A 175 28.66 -4.40 -3.64
CA ASN A 175 29.61 -4.80 -2.61
C ASN A 175 29.40 -6.28 -2.25
N LYS A 176 30.48 -7.07 -2.27
CA LYS A 176 30.45 -8.52 -2.00
C LYS A 176 29.83 -8.95 -0.66
N ASN A 177 29.75 -8.04 0.31
CA ASN A 177 29.17 -8.31 1.62
C ASN A 177 27.67 -7.95 1.70
N ILE A 178 27.08 -7.39 0.65
CA ILE A 178 25.66 -7.08 0.57
C ILE A 178 24.86 -8.36 0.32
N LYS A 179 23.75 -8.49 1.03
CA LYS A 179 22.85 -9.64 0.93
C LYS A 179 21.91 -9.54 -0.27
N HIS A 180 21.26 -8.38 -0.43
CA HIS A 180 20.40 -8.04 -1.56
C HIS A 180 20.79 -6.64 -2.08
N PRO A 181 21.23 -6.49 -3.35
CA PRO A 181 21.73 -5.22 -3.89
C PRO A 181 20.76 -4.04 -3.73
N LEU A 182 19.46 -4.29 -3.91
CA LEU A 182 18.41 -3.27 -3.86
C LEU A 182 17.69 -3.18 -2.50
N GLU A 183 18.22 -3.79 -1.44
CA GLU A 183 17.65 -3.63 -0.08
C GLU A 183 17.59 -2.15 0.31
N GLY A 184 16.41 -1.71 0.78
CA GLY A 184 16.16 -0.32 1.15
C GLY A 184 16.01 0.68 0.01
N TYR A 185 16.15 0.27 -1.26
CA TYR A 185 16.00 1.16 -2.42
C TYR A 185 14.56 1.32 -2.89
N LEU A 186 13.64 0.44 -2.51
CA LEU A 186 12.24 0.49 -2.90
C LEU A 186 11.47 1.33 -1.87
N PHE A 187 11.10 2.55 -2.26
CA PHE A 187 10.49 3.52 -1.34
C PHE A 187 9.15 3.01 -0.76
N PRO A 188 8.83 3.30 0.51
CA PRO A 188 7.53 2.99 1.09
C PRO A 188 6.44 3.94 0.58
N ALA A 189 5.47 3.42 -0.16
CA ALA A 189 4.28 4.13 -0.62
C ALA A 189 3.21 3.14 -1.10
N THR A 190 2.04 3.66 -1.48
CA THR A 190 1.05 2.91 -2.26
C THR A 190 1.19 3.28 -3.74
N TYR A 191 1.44 2.27 -4.58
CA TYR A 191 1.70 2.41 -6.00
C TYR A 191 0.51 1.91 -6.82
N PRO A 192 -0.28 2.82 -7.43
CA PRO A 192 -1.37 2.43 -8.32
C PRO A 192 -0.84 2.11 -9.73
N PHE A 193 -1.32 1.02 -10.33
CA PHE A 193 -0.99 0.62 -11.69
C PHE A 193 -2.26 0.50 -12.52
N ASN A 194 -2.34 1.25 -13.63
CA ASN A 194 -3.54 1.32 -14.47
C ASN A 194 -3.58 0.25 -15.56
N ASP A 195 -2.46 -0.44 -15.81
CA ASP A 195 -2.39 -1.52 -16.78
C ASP A 195 -2.23 -2.88 -16.05
N PRO A 196 -3.16 -3.83 -16.17
CA PRO A 196 -3.02 -5.17 -15.60
C PRO A 196 -1.86 -5.97 -16.21
N GLY A 197 -1.36 -5.53 -17.37
CA GLY A 197 -0.20 -6.07 -18.06
C GLY A 197 1.14 -5.50 -17.58
N THR A 198 1.15 -4.55 -16.64
CA THR A 198 2.38 -3.88 -16.17
C THR A 198 3.47 -4.90 -15.84
N SER A 199 4.67 -4.70 -16.41
CA SER A 199 5.78 -5.63 -16.23
C SER A 199 6.34 -5.55 -14.80
N LEU A 200 6.92 -6.66 -14.32
CA LEU A 200 7.63 -6.68 -13.04
C LEU A 200 8.73 -5.61 -12.96
N GLU A 201 9.41 -5.36 -14.08
CA GLU A 201 10.46 -4.34 -14.13
C GLU A 201 9.88 -2.94 -13.94
N ASP A 202 8.74 -2.62 -14.55
CA ASP A 202 8.12 -1.30 -14.44
C ASP A 202 7.56 -1.04 -13.05
N ILE A 203 7.06 -2.09 -12.38
CA ILE A 203 6.68 -2.03 -10.96
C ILE A 203 7.89 -1.63 -10.11
N ILE A 204 9.01 -2.33 -10.29
CA ILE A 204 10.24 -2.03 -9.54
C ILE A 204 10.77 -0.64 -9.89
N ARG A 205 10.79 -0.27 -11.18
CA ARG A 205 11.19 1.07 -11.64
C ARG A 205 10.34 2.16 -11.01
N ALA A 206 9.03 1.98 -10.84
CA ALA A 206 8.18 2.96 -10.17
C ALA A 206 8.61 3.21 -8.72
N MET A 207 8.96 2.14 -7.99
CA MET A 207 9.44 2.24 -6.60
C MET A 207 10.83 2.89 -6.51
N ILE A 208 11.75 2.52 -7.40
CA ILE A 208 13.10 3.12 -7.48
C ILE A 208 13.01 4.59 -7.92
N LYS A 209 12.13 4.92 -8.86
CA LYS A 209 11.90 6.29 -9.33
C LYS A 209 11.42 7.19 -8.18
N GLN A 210 10.59 6.67 -7.29
CA GLN A 210 10.18 7.40 -6.09
C GLN A 210 11.38 7.70 -5.20
N THR A 211 12.23 6.72 -4.90
CA THR A 211 13.51 6.93 -4.20
C THR A 211 14.37 7.97 -4.91
N ASN A 212 14.48 7.89 -6.23
CA ASN A 212 15.26 8.84 -7.03
C ASN A 212 14.76 10.28 -6.91
N SER A 213 13.44 10.49 -6.86
CA SER A 213 12.87 11.84 -6.68
C SER A 213 13.31 12.49 -5.35
N TYR A 214 13.43 11.69 -4.28
CA TYR A 214 13.97 12.18 -3.01
C TYR A 214 15.48 12.40 -3.07
N VAL A 215 16.22 11.49 -3.70
CA VAL A 215 17.67 11.68 -3.92
C VAL A 215 17.94 12.97 -4.68
N GLU A 216 17.16 13.28 -5.72
CA GLU A 216 17.27 14.54 -6.47
C GLU A 216 16.98 15.74 -5.59
N THR A 217 15.92 15.67 -4.77
CA THR A 217 15.54 16.72 -3.82
C THR A 217 16.66 17.01 -2.81
N TYR A 218 17.31 15.97 -2.27
CA TYR A 218 18.33 16.10 -1.20
C TYR A 218 19.78 16.09 -1.71
N LYS A 219 19.99 16.09 -3.04
CA LYS A 219 21.31 15.93 -3.66
C LYS A 219 22.36 16.93 -3.13
N SER A 220 21.97 18.18 -2.92
CA SER A 220 22.86 19.24 -2.44
C SER A 220 23.30 19.01 -0.98
N GLU A 221 22.38 18.59 -0.13
CA GLU A 221 22.64 18.30 1.29
C GLU A 221 23.50 17.05 1.45
N MET A 222 23.22 16.01 0.68
CA MET A 222 24.03 14.80 0.62
C MET A 222 25.48 15.11 0.24
N LYS A 223 25.69 15.97 -0.77
CA LYS A 223 27.03 16.45 -1.15
C LYS A 223 27.71 17.21 -0.02
N LYS A 224 26.99 18.13 0.64
CA LYS A 224 27.50 18.88 1.80
C LYS A 224 27.92 17.96 2.95
N ASN A 225 27.15 16.91 3.20
CA ASN A 225 27.37 15.95 4.27
C ASN A 225 28.31 14.79 3.86
N LYS A 226 28.77 14.76 2.60
CA LYS A 226 29.59 13.68 2.03
C LYS A 226 28.96 12.28 2.20
N LEU A 227 27.63 12.22 2.09
CA LEU A 227 26.86 10.97 2.16
C LEU A 227 26.56 10.49 0.74
N SER A 228 26.92 9.24 0.43
CA SER A 228 26.38 8.56 -0.76
C SER A 228 24.94 8.14 -0.49
N VAL A 229 24.15 7.92 -1.56
CA VAL A 229 22.79 7.36 -1.43
C VAL A 229 22.80 6.08 -0.63
N HIS A 230 23.74 5.17 -0.93
CA HIS A 230 23.85 3.91 -0.22
C HIS A 230 24.03 4.11 1.30
N LYS A 231 24.93 5.00 1.72
CA LYS A 231 25.13 5.30 3.15
C LYS A 231 23.94 6.00 3.80
N LEU A 232 23.27 6.88 3.05
CA LEU A 232 22.05 7.56 3.51
C LEU A 232 20.95 6.54 3.77
N LEU A 233 20.64 5.68 2.79
CA LEU A 233 19.65 4.62 2.92
C LEU A 233 20.01 3.65 4.05
N THR A 234 21.29 3.29 4.18
CA THR A 234 21.74 2.44 5.29
C THR A 234 21.42 3.09 6.63
N MET A 235 21.85 4.34 6.85
CA MET A 235 21.57 5.05 8.10
C MET A 235 20.07 5.20 8.34
N ALA A 236 19.29 5.58 7.33
CA ALA A 236 17.85 5.72 7.42
C ALA A 236 17.16 4.41 7.82
N SER A 237 17.57 3.27 7.26
CA SER A 237 17.03 1.95 7.62
C SER A 237 17.34 1.55 9.07
N LEU A 238 18.52 1.91 9.59
CA LEU A 238 18.86 1.66 11.00
C LEU A 238 18.04 2.53 11.95
N ILE A 239 17.76 3.78 11.56
CA ILE A 239 16.92 4.69 12.32
C ILE A 239 15.47 4.20 12.31
N GLU A 240 14.95 3.77 11.16
CA GLU A 240 13.57 3.30 11.02
C GLU A 240 13.29 2.12 11.95
N GLU A 241 14.17 1.12 11.95
CA GLU A 241 13.97 -0.11 12.74
C GLU A 241 14.14 0.10 14.26
N GLU A 242 14.78 1.19 14.70
CA GLU A 242 14.92 1.52 16.13
C GLU A 242 13.87 2.52 16.61
N ALA A 243 13.27 3.28 15.69
CA ALA A 243 12.35 4.35 16.04
C ALA A 243 10.96 3.80 16.35
N THR A 244 10.56 3.88 17.61
CA THR A 244 9.13 3.80 17.96
C THR A 244 8.38 5.05 17.46
N GLU A 245 7.05 5.00 17.37
CA GLU A 245 6.23 6.16 16.97
C GLU A 245 6.51 7.46 17.75
N LYS A 246 6.89 7.35 19.03
CA LYS A 246 7.18 8.49 19.92
C LYS A 246 8.66 8.87 19.97
N ALA A 247 9.52 8.16 19.25
CA ALA A 247 10.95 8.37 19.29
C ALA A 247 11.36 9.63 18.50
N ASP A 248 12.32 10.36 19.05
CA ASP A 248 13.00 11.43 18.34
C ASP A 248 14.09 10.83 17.43
N ARG A 249 13.74 10.66 16.14
CA ARG A 249 14.62 10.05 15.12
C ARG A 249 15.92 10.84 14.94
N HIS A 250 15.92 12.16 15.07
CA HIS A 250 17.12 12.99 14.93
C HIS A 250 18.11 12.73 16.08
N LYS A 251 17.62 12.47 17.29
CA LYS A 251 18.47 12.04 18.41
C LYS A 251 19.00 10.63 18.25
N ILE A 252 18.20 9.68 17.73
CA ILE A 252 18.68 8.33 17.40
C ILE A 252 19.82 8.43 16.36
N ALA A 253 19.61 9.20 15.30
CA ALA A 253 20.63 9.47 14.29
C ALA A 253 21.91 10.06 14.91
N SER A 254 21.77 11.01 15.85
CA SER A 254 22.92 11.58 16.56
C SER A 254 23.75 10.54 17.31
N VAL A 255 23.10 9.55 17.96
CA VAL A 255 23.79 8.46 18.66
C VAL A 255 24.58 7.60 17.68
N PHE A 256 23.98 7.22 16.56
CA PHE A 256 24.67 6.41 15.55
C PHE A 256 25.89 7.14 14.96
N TYR A 257 25.73 8.41 14.55
CA TYR A 257 26.86 9.18 14.04
C TYR A 257 27.95 9.41 15.10
N ASN A 258 27.59 9.65 16.36
CA ASN A 258 28.55 9.78 17.45
C ASN A 258 29.35 8.49 17.69
N ARG A 259 28.68 7.33 17.65
CA ARG A 259 29.33 6.02 17.74
C ARG A 259 30.28 5.78 16.57
N LEU A 260 29.85 6.06 15.34
CA LEU A 260 30.70 5.96 14.15
C LEU A 260 31.96 6.83 14.28
N LYS A 261 31.81 8.09 14.72
CA LYS A 261 32.93 9.01 14.93
C LYS A 261 33.92 8.51 15.98
N LYS A 262 33.43 7.82 17.02
CA LYS A 262 34.24 7.20 18.08
C LYS A 262 34.72 5.79 17.75
N LYS A 263 34.43 5.27 16.56
CA LYS A 263 34.70 3.88 16.16
C LYS A 263 34.10 2.84 17.12
N MET A 264 32.96 3.17 17.73
CA MET A 264 32.19 2.24 18.55
C MET A 264 31.29 1.40 17.63
N PRO A 265 31.11 0.09 17.91
CA PRO A 265 30.09 -0.70 17.22
C PRO A 265 28.69 -0.12 17.45
N LEU A 266 27.81 -0.21 16.45
CA LEU A 266 26.47 0.38 16.53
C LEU A 266 25.56 -0.40 17.48
N GLN A 267 25.72 -1.72 17.56
CA GLN A 267 25.01 -2.62 18.48
C GLN A 267 23.48 -2.45 18.42
N THR A 268 22.94 -2.56 17.21
CA THR A 268 21.50 -2.45 16.94
C THR A 268 20.93 -3.83 16.60
N ASP A 269 19.92 -4.24 17.37
CA ASP A 269 19.27 -5.57 17.30
C ASP A 269 18.69 -5.89 15.91
N PRO A 270 17.98 -4.95 15.24
CA PRO A 270 17.47 -5.14 13.88
C PRO A 270 18.51 -5.68 12.88
N THR A 271 19.77 -5.25 13.01
CA THR A 271 20.84 -5.71 12.09
C THR A 271 21.19 -7.18 12.26
N VAL A 272 21.05 -7.72 13.48
CA VAL A 272 21.25 -9.13 13.80
C VAL A 272 20.08 -9.96 13.28
N LEU A 273 18.85 -9.45 13.41
CA LEU A 273 17.65 -10.10 12.87
C LEU A 273 17.70 -10.19 11.34
N TYR A 274 18.11 -9.10 10.68
CA TYR A 274 18.34 -9.06 9.24
C TYR A 274 19.40 -10.08 8.80
N ALA A 275 20.54 -10.12 9.52
CA ALA A 275 21.60 -11.09 9.27
C ALA A 275 21.09 -12.54 9.38
N ALA A 276 20.26 -12.84 10.37
CA ALA A 276 19.67 -14.16 10.58
C ALA A 276 18.58 -14.52 9.54
N GLY A 277 18.07 -13.54 8.78
CA GLY A 277 16.94 -13.73 7.86
C GLY A 277 15.65 -14.14 8.57
N LYS A 278 15.47 -13.71 9.82
CA LYS A 278 14.30 -14.04 10.65
C LYS A 278 13.62 -12.76 11.10
N HIS A 279 12.30 -12.75 11.01
CA HIS A 279 11.48 -11.74 11.67
C HIS A 279 11.12 -12.28 13.06
N LYS A 280 11.60 -11.64 14.12
CA LYS A 280 11.32 -12.00 15.52
C LYS A 280 11.18 -10.72 16.33
N ASP A 281 10.29 -10.74 17.32
CA ASP A 281 10.08 -9.60 18.22
C ASP A 281 11.25 -9.39 19.20
N ARG A 282 12.10 -10.39 19.39
CA ARG A 282 13.22 -10.33 20.36
C ARG A 282 14.47 -11.04 19.87
N VAL A 283 15.61 -10.38 20.03
CA VAL A 283 16.95 -10.96 19.83
C VAL A 283 17.38 -11.73 21.09
N LEU A 284 17.84 -12.97 20.90
CA LEU A 284 18.41 -13.79 21.97
C LEU A 284 19.94 -13.63 22.01
N TYR A 285 20.57 -13.89 23.15
CA TYR A 285 22.04 -13.82 23.27
C TYR A 285 22.77 -14.63 22.19
N LYS A 286 22.28 -15.84 21.87
CA LYS A 286 22.83 -16.67 20.79
C LYS A 286 22.71 -16.05 19.40
N ASP A 287 21.69 -15.21 19.18
CA ASP A 287 21.49 -14.56 17.89
C ASP A 287 22.58 -13.48 17.67
N LEU A 288 23.05 -12.83 18.74
CA LEU A 288 24.15 -11.84 18.71
C LEU A 288 25.50 -12.44 18.27
N GLU A 289 25.64 -13.76 18.36
CA GLU A 289 26.87 -14.47 17.97
C GLU A 289 26.91 -14.82 16.48
N ILE A 290 25.90 -14.46 15.68
CA ILE A 290 25.90 -14.73 14.23
C ILE A 290 27.11 -14.09 13.56
N ASP A 291 27.84 -14.87 12.75
CA ASP A 291 28.93 -14.34 11.93
C ASP A 291 28.37 -13.79 10.62
N SER A 292 28.29 -12.47 10.54
CA SER A 292 27.75 -11.76 9.38
C SER A 292 28.30 -10.34 9.33
N PRO A 293 28.64 -9.80 8.15
CA PRO A 293 29.00 -8.39 8.00
C PRO A 293 27.92 -7.41 8.47
N TYR A 294 26.65 -7.84 8.51
CA TYR A 294 25.55 -7.04 9.03
C TYR A 294 25.48 -7.03 10.55
N ASN A 295 26.17 -7.92 11.26
CA ASN A 295 26.14 -7.94 12.72
C ASN A 295 26.93 -6.76 13.32
N THR A 296 26.22 -5.70 13.72
CA THR A 296 26.83 -4.48 14.30
C THR A 296 27.30 -4.63 15.75
N TYR A 297 27.14 -5.80 16.36
CA TYR A 297 27.79 -6.14 17.63
C TYR A 297 29.23 -6.63 17.43
N LYS A 298 29.49 -7.31 16.30
CA LYS A 298 30.81 -7.84 15.95
C LYS A 298 31.62 -6.90 15.05
N ASN A 299 30.94 -6.10 14.23
CA ASN A 299 31.57 -5.24 13.24
C ASN A 299 31.38 -3.76 13.60
N THR A 300 32.46 -2.97 13.50
CA THR A 300 32.40 -1.51 13.62
C THR A 300 32.06 -0.86 12.29
N GLY A 301 31.37 0.29 12.33
CA GLY A 301 30.96 1.00 11.13
C GLY A 301 29.49 0.75 10.80
N LEU A 302 29.06 1.24 9.62
CA LEU A 302 27.75 0.90 9.07
C LEU A 302 27.75 -0.54 8.55
N THR A 303 26.56 -1.13 8.46
CA THR A 303 26.34 -2.38 7.74
C THR A 303 26.72 -2.23 6.25
N PRO A 304 26.99 -3.34 5.53
CA PRO A 304 27.36 -3.29 4.12
C PRO A 304 26.34 -2.57 3.24
N GLY A 305 25.07 -2.61 3.61
CA GLY A 305 23.96 -1.88 3.00
C GLY A 305 22.77 -1.76 3.95
N PRO A 306 21.63 -1.24 3.48
CA PRO A 306 20.40 -1.12 4.27
C PRO A 306 19.89 -2.48 4.75
N ILE A 307 19.03 -2.46 5.77
CA ILE A 307 18.35 -3.66 6.30
C ILE A 307 16.84 -3.66 6.05
N ALA A 308 16.29 -2.53 5.61
CA ALA A 308 14.89 -2.30 5.29
C ALA A 308 14.77 -1.02 4.44
N ASN A 309 13.59 -0.75 3.88
CA ASN A 309 13.26 0.60 3.42
C ASN A 309 13.00 1.53 4.62
N ALA A 310 12.97 2.83 4.35
CA ALA A 310 12.79 3.85 5.39
C ALA A 310 11.83 4.93 4.92
N GLY A 311 11.01 5.39 5.85
CA GLY A 311 10.10 6.51 5.66
C GLY A 311 10.84 7.83 5.59
N MET A 312 10.14 8.86 5.12
CA MET A 312 10.74 10.18 4.89
C MET A 312 11.32 10.80 6.17
N SER A 313 10.72 10.53 7.32
CA SER A 313 11.20 11.01 8.62
C SER A 313 12.57 10.44 9.01
N SER A 314 12.86 9.19 8.66
CA SER A 314 14.16 8.55 8.92
C SER A 314 15.23 9.01 7.94
N TRP A 315 14.86 9.34 6.70
CA TRP A 315 15.75 10.01 5.74
C TRP A 315 16.17 11.39 6.24
N GLU A 316 15.20 12.18 6.69
CA GLU A 316 15.43 13.52 7.22
C GLU A 316 16.33 13.47 8.46
N ALA A 317 16.08 12.54 9.39
CA ALA A 317 16.93 12.33 10.56
C ALA A 317 18.36 11.89 10.20
N ALA A 318 18.53 11.05 9.17
CA ALA A 318 19.84 10.64 8.68
C ALA A 318 20.62 11.81 8.04
N LEU A 319 19.95 12.71 7.32
CA LEU A 319 20.56 13.90 6.72
C LEU A 319 20.86 14.99 7.76
N HIS A 320 19.97 15.16 8.75
CA HIS A 320 19.98 16.24 9.71
C HIS A 320 20.01 15.74 11.17
N PRO A 321 21.00 14.94 11.59
CA PRO A 321 21.05 14.46 12.95
C PRO A 321 21.21 15.62 13.95
N ASP A 322 20.60 15.48 15.13
CA ASP A 322 20.81 16.43 16.21
C ASP A 322 22.28 16.48 16.62
N LYS A 323 22.75 17.66 17.03
CA LYS A 323 24.11 17.79 17.59
C LYS A 323 24.07 17.51 19.08
N THR A 324 24.35 16.27 19.47
CA THR A 324 24.37 15.83 20.86
C THR A 324 25.67 15.10 21.20
N ASP A 325 25.89 14.83 22.50
CA ASP A 325 26.97 13.93 22.96
C ASP A 325 26.45 12.53 23.33
N TYR A 326 25.21 12.20 22.97
CA TYR A 326 24.62 10.92 23.36
C TYR A 326 25.32 9.76 22.65
N LEU A 327 25.51 8.67 23.39
CA LEU A 327 26.14 7.44 22.89
C LEU A 327 25.27 6.20 23.12
N TYR A 328 24.19 6.33 23.87
CA TYR A 328 23.31 5.22 24.19
C TYR A 328 21.87 5.71 24.22
N PHE A 329 20.95 4.82 23.88
CA PHE A 329 19.53 5.04 24.08
C PHE A 329 18.85 3.74 24.52
N LEU A 330 17.69 3.85 25.16
CA LEU A 330 16.80 2.73 25.43
C LEU A 330 15.35 3.19 25.33
N ALA A 331 14.48 2.35 24.78
CA ALA A 331 13.04 2.59 24.79
C ALA A 331 12.44 2.13 26.13
N LYS A 332 11.58 2.97 26.70
CA LYS A 332 10.72 2.62 27.85
C LYS A 332 9.52 1.81 27.36
N SER A 333 8.85 1.12 28.28
CA SER A 333 7.62 0.36 27.95
C SER A 333 6.46 1.22 27.40
N ASN A 334 6.49 2.54 27.61
CA ASN A 334 5.47 3.47 27.11
C ASN A 334 5.81 4.09 25.73
N GLY A 335 6.93 3.65 25.12
CA GLY A 335 7.45 4.12 23.84
C GLY A 335 8.38 5.33 23.91
N GLU A 336 8.58 5.96 25.07
CA GLU A 336 9.54 7.06 25.17
C GLU A 336 10.99 6.56 25.14
N VAL A 337 11.87 7.27 24.43
CA VAL A 337 13.30 6.93 24.35
C VAL A 337 14.11 7.78 25.33
N VAL A 338 14.95 7.14 26.14
CA VAL A 338 15.90 7.79 27.05
C VAL A 338 17.28 7.77 26.41
N PHE A 339 17.91 8.94 26.28
CA PHE A 339 19.26 9.10 25.73
C PHE A 339 20.27 9.39 26.85
N THR A 340 21.43 8.75 26.79
CA THR A 340 22.49 8.92 27.81
C THR A 340 23.88 9.05 27.18
N LYS A 341 24.78 9.77 27.85
CA LYS A 341 26.14 10.06 27.35
C LYS A 341 27.13 8.96 27.71
N THR A 342 26.96 8.33 28.88
CA THR A 342 27.90 7.32 29.39
C THR A 342 27.23 5.95 29.60
N LEU A 343 28.05 4.89 29.60
CA LEU A 343 27.58 3.54 29.90
C LEU A 343 27.02 3.42 31.33
N LYS A 344 27.63 4.15 32.28
CA LYS A 344 27.15 4.19 33.67
C LYS A 344 25.75 4.78 33.78
N GLU A 345 25.49 5.88 33.08
CA GLU A 345 24.15 6.48 32.99
C GLU A 345 23.16 5.53 32.31
N HIS A 346 23.57 4.88 31.23
CA HIS A 346 22.74 3.93 30.50
C HIS A 346 22.32 2.74 31.37
N ASN A 347 23.26 2.13 32.11
CA ASN A 347 22.98 1.00 33.00
C ASN A 347 22.02 1.41 34.13
N LYS A 348 22.22 2.61 34.71
CA LYS A 348 21.30 3.16 35.73
C LYS A 348 19.90 3.41 35.16
N ALA A 349 19.80 3.90 33.92
CA ALA A 349 18.52 4.10 33.24
C ALA A 349 17.83 2.76 32.95
N LYS A 350 18.59 1.74 32.52
CA LYS A 350 18.10 0.37 32.30
C LYS A 350 17.55 -0.25 33.57
N GLU A 351 18.27 -0.16 34.69
CA GLU A 351 17.79 -0.64 35.99
C GLU A 351 16.48 0.04 36.40
N LYS A 352 16.40 1.37 36.21
CA LYS A 352 15.22 2.16 36.57
C LYS A 352 13.98 1.82 35.74
N TYR A 353 14.12 1.70 34.42
CA TYR A 353 12.99 1.65 33.49
C TYR A 353 12.68 0.25 32.91
N ILE A 354 13.64 -0.67 32.94
CA ILE A 354 13.51 -2.02 32.34
C ILE A 354 13.51 -3.10 33.42
N SER A 355 14.50 -3.11 34.32
CA SER A 355 14.68 -4.22 35.28
C SER A 355 13.61 -4.28 36.39
N SER A 356 12.97 -3.15 36.73
CA SER A 356 11.92 -3.07 37.76
C SER A 356 10.57 -3.70 37.38
N LYS A 357 10.45 -4.26 36.17
CA LYS A 357 9.21 -4.90 35.66
C LYS A 357 9.34 -6.40 35.36
N ASN A 358 10.49 -7.02 35.55
CA ASN A 358 10.67 -8.47 35.32
C ASN A 358 10.37 -9.34 36.56
N GLU A 359 9.75 -8.80 37.61
CA GLU A 359 9.35 -9.53 38.83
C GLU A 359 7.83 -9.74 38.98
N LYS A 360 7.04 -9.71 37.90
CA LYS A 360 5.63 -10.13 37.95
C LYS A 360 5.24 -11.05 36.81
#